data_AF-N9UZC7-F1
#
_entry.id   AF-N9UZC7-F1
#
_cell.length_a   1.000
_cell.length_b   1.000
_cell.length_c   1.000
_cell.angle_alpha   90.00
_cell.angle_beta   90.00
_cell.angle_gamma   90.00
#
_symmetry.space_group_name_H-M   'P 1'
#
loop_
_entity.id
_entity.type
_entity.pdbx_description
1 polymer ?
#
loop_
_entity_poly.entity_id
_entity_poly.type
_entity_poly.pdbx_seq_one_letter_code
_entity_poly.pdbx_strand_id
1 'polypeptide(L)'
;MTSERKISIVSIIIKLIAIALIAAGIYLFVKATAKDIKVITDNFEKEGFKETIGRIVELLKNLIDKKMIFIILGVGIFLAILTYILDLIILSIASWKSQAFGKVILFITTLLPILWIISGFGNIAIAVKKRIYPENA
;
A
#
# COMPACT_ATOMS: atom_id res chain seq x y z
N MET A 1 6.28 -23.12 14.66
CA MET A 1 5.53 -22.13 13.85
C MET A 1 5.84 -22.39 12.38
N THR A 2 4.83 -22.59 11.53
CA THR A 2 5.02 -22.95 10.10
C THR A 2 5.59 -21.77 9.29
N SER A 3 6.33 -22.06 8.22
CA SER A 3 6.92 -21.02 7.35
C SER A 3 5.85 -20.10 6.74
N GLU A 4 4.69 -20.64 6.33
CA GLU A 4 3.51 -19.87 5.89
C GLU A 4 3.07 -18.82 6.93
N ARG A 5 3.06 -19.18 8.22
CA ARG A 5 2.64 -18.29 9.31
C ARG A 5 3.68 -17.21 9.57
N LYS A 6 4.97 -17.55 9.51
CA LYS A 6 6.06 -16.57 9.66
C LYS A 6 6.00 -15.52 8.55
N ILE A 7 5.88 -15.96 7.30
CA ILE A 7 5.80 -15.07 6.15
C ILE A 7 4.50 -14.25 6.16
N SER A 8 3.37 -14.82 6.59
CA SER A 8 2.10 -14.09 6.72
C SER A 8 2.18 -12.95 7.76
N ILE A 9 2.78 -13.21 8.93
CA ILE A 9 2.98 -12.16 9.96
C ILE A 9 3.90 -11.06 9.44
N VAL A 10 5.01 -11.44 8.80
CA VAL A 10 5.93 -10.47 8.18
C VAL A 10 5.21 -9.64 7.11
N SER A 11 4.41 -10.26 6.24
CA SER A 11 3.61 -9.56 5.23
C SER A 11 2.63 -8.57 5.87
N ILE A 12 1.93 -8.94 6.96
CA ILE A 12 1.04 -8.01 7.68
C ILE A 12 1.80 -6.81 8.23
N ILE A 13 2.94 -7.03 8.90
CA ILE A 13 3.75 -5.94 9.47
C ILE A 13 4.20 -4.98 8.37
N ILE A 14 4.72 -5.51 7.26
CA ILE A 14 5.18 -4.67 6.14
C ILE A 14 4.00 -3.92 5.51
N LYS A 15 2.81 -4.54 5.38
CA LYS A 15 1.60 -3.86 4.89
C LYS A 15 1.20 -2.68 5.78
N LEU A 16 1.23 -2.86 7.09
CA LEU A 16 0.90 -1.78 8.03
C LEU A 16 1.90 -0.62 7.90
N ILE A 17 3.20 -0.91 7.78
CA ILE A 17 4.23 0.09 7.55
C ILE A 17 4.01 0.79 6.20
N ALA A 18 3.74 0.04 5.13
CA ALA A 18 3.47 0.59 3.80
C ALA A 18 2.27 1.54 3.81
N ILE A 19 1.16 1.13 4.45
CA ILE A 19 -0.04 1.97 4.59
C ILE A 19 0.28 3.25 5.37
N ALA A 20 1.02 3.14 6.48
CA ALA A 20 1.40 4.31 7.28
C ALA A 20 2.28 5.29 6.48
N LEU A 21 3.25 4.77 5.71
CA LEU A 21 4.12 5.60 4.86
C LEU A 21 3.37 6.24 3.69
N ILE A 22 2.49 5.49 3.02
CA ILE A 22 1.66 6.04 1.94
C ILE A 22 0.74 7.13 2.49
N ALA A 23 0.06 6.87 3.62
CA ALA A 23 -0.82 7.84 4.26
C ALA A 23 -0.06 9.10 4.71
N ALA A 24 1.11 8.94 5.34
CA ALA A 24 1.96 10.06 5.73
C ALA A 24 2.46 10.85 4.52
N GLY A 25 2.88 10.16 3.45
CA GLY A 25 3.31 10.77 2.21
C GLY A 25 2.20 11.57 1.51
N ILE A 26 0.99 11.02 1.43
CA ILE A 26 -0.19 11.72 0.89
C ILE A 26 -0.53 12.93 1.76
N TYR A 27 -0.55 12.78 3.08
CA TYR A 27 -0.82 13.89 4.00
C TYR A 27 0.18 15.03 3.82
N LEU A 28 1.48 14.72 3.77
CA LEU A 28 2.54 15.72 3.55
C LEU A 28 2.43 16.36 2.17
N PHE A 29 2.08 15.58 1.13
CA PHE A 29 1.83 16.09 -0.20
C PHE A 29 0.69 17.10 -0.21
N VAL A 30 -0.49 16.73 0.31
CA VAL A 30 -1.66 17.62 0.39
C VAL A 30 -1.35 18.86 1.22
N LYS A 31 -0.69 18.71 2.37
CA LYS A 31 -0.29 19.85 3.21
C LYS A 31 0.68 20.80 2.48
N ALA A 32 1.58 20.24 1.67
CA ALA A 32 2.54 21.00 0.88
C ALA A 32 1.91 21.73 -0.30
N THR A 33 0.85 21.19 -0.91
CA THR A 33 0.22 21.74 -2.12
C THR A 33 -1.06 22.52 -1.87
N ALA A 34 -1.71 22.36 -0.71
CA ALA A 34 -3.03 22.94 -0.46
C ALA A 34 -3.09 24.46 -0.66
N LYS A 35 -2.05 25.19 -0.25
CA LYS A 35 -1.98 26.64 -0.42
C LYS A 35 -1.84 27.02 -1.90
N ASP A 36 -0.96 26.34 -2.61
CA ASP A 36 -0.64 26.66 -3.99
C ASP A 36 -1.77 26.24 -4.95
N ILE A 37 -2.44 25.11 -4.67
CA ILE A 37 -3.64 24.70 -5.40
C ILE A 37 -4.73 25.74 -5.23
N LYS A 38 -4.93 26.26 -4.01
CA LYS A 38 -5.90 27.33 -3.77
C LYS A 38 -5.57 28.59 -4.58
N VAL A 39 -4.30 28.99 -4.62
CA VAL A 39 -3.84 30.13 -5.42
C VAL A 39 -4.05 29.91 -6.92
N ILE A 40 -3.87 28.69 -7.43
CA ILE A 40 -4.15 28.37 -8.83
C ILE A 40 -5.64 28.44 -9.11
N THR A 41 -6.48 27.84 -8.24
CA THR A 41 -7.94 27.86 -8.40
C THR A 41 -8.50 29.27 -8.36
N ASP A 42 -8.04 30.12 -7.42
CA ASP A 42 -8.52 31.50 -7.25
C ASP A 42 -8.13 32.42 -8.43
N ASN A 43 -7.09 32.06 -9.19
CA ASN A 43 -6.61 32.82 -10.34
C ASN A 43 -6.93 32.17 -11.69
N PHE A 44 -7.46 30.95 -11.71
CA PHE A 44 -7.75 30.20 -12.94
C PHE A 44 -8.73 30.94 -13.86
N GLU A 45 -9.71 31.65 -13.29
CA GLU A 45 -10.67 32.45 -14.05
C GLU A 45 -10.11 33.77 -14.57
N LYS A 46 -8.98 34.23 -14.00
CA LYS A 46 -8.37 35.53 -14.30
C LYS A 46 -7.13 35.42 -15.18
N GLU A 47 -6.48 34.26 -15.18
CA GLU A 47 -5.23 33.99 -15.88
C GLU A 47 -5.46 33.08 -17.09
N GLY A 48 -4.67 33.27 -18.15
CA GLY A 48 -4.74 32.40 -19.32
C GLY A 48 -4.25 30.98 -19.01
N PHE A 49 -4.61 30.04 -19.87
CA PHE A 49 -4.18 28.64 -19.77
C PHE A 49 -2.65 28.48 -19.64
N LYS A 50 -1.89 29.37 -20.30
CA LYS A 50 -0.42 29.36 -20.29
C LYS A 50 0.17 29.75 -18.93
N GLU A 51 -0.38 30.78 -18.27
CA GLU A 51 0.05 31.16 -16.91
C GLU A 51 -0.32 30.07 -15.89
N THR A 52 -1.52 29.49 -16.01
CA THR A 52 -1.97 28.39 -15.15
C THR A 52 -1.03 27.18 -15.23
N ILE A 53 -0.67 26.74 -16.44
CA ILE A 53 0.29 25.65 -16.61
C ILE A 53 1.66 26.02 -16.00
N GLY A 54 2.11 27.26 -16.18
CA GLY A 54 3.35 27.75 -15.58
C GLY A 54 3.36 27.55 -14.05
N ARG A 55 2.26 27.93 -13.38
CA ARG A 55 2.10 27.75 -11.93
C ARG A 55 2.05 26.28 -11.51
N ILE A 56 1.38 25.41 -12.29
CA ILE A 56 1.36 23.96 -12.02
C ILE A 56 2.77 23.37 -12.12
N VAL A 57 3.55 23.77 -13.13
CA VAL A 57 4.94 23.31 -13.31
C VAL A 57 5.83 23.81 -12.18
N GLU A 58 5.66 25.06 -11.74
CA GLU A 58 6.39 25.61 -10.59
C GLU A 58 6.04 24.89 -9.29
N LEU A 59 4.76 24.57 -9.09
CA LEU A 59 4.29 23.71 -8.01
C LEU A 59 4.98 22.35 -8.01
N LEU A 60 5.06 21.71 -9.17
CA LEU A 60 5.72 20.41 -9.34
C LEU A 60 7.22 20.52 -9.02
N LYS A 61 7.90 21.59 -9.45
CA LYS A 61 9.31 21.83 -9.09
C LYS A 61 9.49 22.00 -7.58
N ASN A 62 8.67 22.83 -6.95
CA ASN A 62 8.70 23.06 -5.50
C ASN A 62 8.40 21.78 -4.69
N LEU A 63 7.56 20.90 -5.24
CA LEU A 63 7.33 19.57 -4.66
C LEU A 63 8.56 18.69 -4.81
N ILE A 64 9.19 18.64 -5.98
CA ILE A 64 10.38 17.82 -6.24
C ILE A 64 11.53 18.20 -5.28
N ASP A 65 11.66 19.48 -4.96
CA ASP A 65 12.62 19.94 -3.95
C ASP A 65 12.32 19.42 -2.55
N LYS A 66 11.06 19.09 -2.26
CA LYS A 66 10.65 18.34 -1.05
C LYS A 66 10.89 16.84 -1.24
N LYS A 67 12.13 16.47 -1.60
CA LYS A 67 12.62 15.09 -1.84
C LYS A 67 12.15 14.08 -0.80
N MET A 68 12.03 14.50 0.46
CA MET A 68 11.57 13.66 1.57
C MET A 68 10.13 13.13 1.38
N ILE A 69 9.22 13.90 0.79
CA ILE A 69 7.83 13.47 0.51
C ILE A 69 7.84 12.33 -0.52
N PHE A 70 8.63 12.49 -1.58
CA PHE A 70 8.80 11.48 -2.62
C PHE A 70 9.52 10.23 -2.11
N ILE A 71 10.49 10.37 -1.21
CA ILE A 71 11.16 9.24 -0.57
C ILE A 71 10.16 8.46 0.30
N ILE A 72 9.37 9.14 1.14
CA ILE A 72 8.37 8.49 2.00
C ILE A 72 7.33 7.75 1.17
N LEU A 73 6.76 8.41 0.15
CA LEU A 73 5.80 7.79 -0.77
C LEU A 73 6.43 6.63 -1.55
N GLY A 74 7.63 6.82 -2.08
CA GLY A 74 8.34 5.81 -2.86
C GLY A 74 8.66 4.56 -2.05
N VAL A 75 9.13 4.71 -0.81
CA VAL A 75 9.34 3.59 0.11
C VAL A 75 8.02 2.91 0.45
N GLY A 76 6.94 3.67 0.70
CA GLY A 76 5.61 3.12 0.94
C GLY A 76 5.10 2.26 -0.23
N ILE A 77 5.22 2.75 -1.47
CA ILE A 77 4.85 2.03 -2.69
C ILE A 77 5.74 0.80 -2.88
N PHE A 78 7.05 0.92 -2.68
CA PHE A 78 7.98 -0.21 -2.77
C PHE A 78 7.61 -1.33 -1.79
N LEU A 79 7.31 -0.99 -0.54
CA LEU A 79 6.84 -1.97 0.44
C LEU A 79 5.50 -2.58 0.07
N ALA A 80 4.58 -1.82 -0.53
CA ALA A 80 3.32 -2.35 -1.05
C ALA A 80 3.57 -3.42 -2.14
N ILE A 81 4.45 -3.12 -3.11
CA ILE A 81 4.86 -4.09 -4.15
C ILE A 81 5.52 -5.32 -3.51
N LEU A 82 6.41 -5.12 -2.54
CA LEU A 82 7.09 -6.22 -1.85
C LEU A 82 6.08 -7.16 -1.18
N THR A 83 5.07 -6.62 -0.50
CA THR A 83 4.05 -7.45 0.15
C THR A 83 3.16 -8.19 -0.84
N TYR A 84 2.96 -7.65 -2.05
CA TYR A 84 2.28 -8.35 -3.13
C TYR A 84 3.07 -9.59 -3.57
N ILE A 85 4.39 -9.49 -3.68
CA ILE A 85 5.28 -10.63 -3.94
C ILE A 85 5.22 -11.64 -2.78
N LEU A 86 5.19 -11.17 -1.53
CA LEU A 86 5.04 -12.05 -0.36
C LEU A 86 3.70 -12.80 -0.37
N ASP A 87 2.61 -12.13 -0.76
CA ASP A 87 1.29 -12.76 -0.87
C ASP A 87 1.28 -13.89 -1.92
N LEU A 88 1.95 -13.69 -3.06
CA LEU A 88 2.16 -14.74 -4.08
C LEU A 88 2.93 -15.95 -3.51
N ILE A 89 3.96 -15.71 -2.70
CA ILE A 89 4.75 -16.75 -2.04
C ILE A 89 3.91 -17.49 -0.98
N ILE A 90 3.07 -16.77 -0.22
CA ILE A 90 2.18 -17.38 0.76
C ILE A 90 1.17 -18.31 0.08
N LEU A 91 0.60 -17.87 -1.06
CA LEU A 91 -0.34 -18.67 -1.85
C LEU A 91 0.28 -19.97 -2.35
N SER A 92 1.55 -19.96 -2.77
CA SER A 92 2.25 -21.13 -3.30
C SER A 92 2.62 -22.16 -2.22
N ILE A 93 2.84 -21.73 -0.97
CA ILE A 93 3.27 -22.60 0.13
C ILE A 93 2.10 -23.12 0.97
N ALA A 94 1.02 -22.36 1.11
CA ALA A 94 -0.03 -22.69 2.05
C ALA A 94 -0.80 -23.98 1.66
N SER A 95 -1.27 -24.74 2.64
CA SER A 95 -2.03 -26.00 2.39
C SER A 95 -3.54 -25.75 2.23
N TRP A 96 -4.20 -26.47 1.31
CA TRP A 96 -5.62 -26.23 0.96
C TRP A 96 -6.63 -26.71 2.02
N LYS A 97 -6.30 -27.73 2.82
CA LYS A 97 -7.25 -28.45 3.68
C LYS A 97 -7.84 -27.67 4.87
N SER A 98 -7.30 -26.48 5.22
CA SER A 98 -7.73 -25.76 6.44
C SER A 98 -7.71 -24.21 6.33
N GLN A 99 -7.30 -23.65 5.19
CA GLN A 99 -7.12 -22.20 5.00
C GLN A 99 -7.79 -21.68 3.71
N ALA A 100 -8.79 -22.41 3.21
CA ALA A 100 -9.43 -22.11 1.92
C ALA A 100 -9.95 -20.66 1.84
N PHE A 101 -10.60 -20.16 2.90
CA PHE A 101 -11.11 -18.78 2.91
C PHE A 101 -10.01 -17.72 2.89
N GLY A 102 -8.98 -17.84 3.74
CA GLY A 102 -7.84 -16.91 3.75
C GLY A 102 -7.07 -16.89 2.43
N LYS A 103 -6.93 -18.07 1.79
CA LYS A 103 -6.35 -18.21 0.46
C LYS A 103 -7.22 -17.62 -0.65
N VAL A 104 -8.54 -17.80 -0.60
CA VAL A 104 -9.45 -17.24 -1.61
C VAL A 104 -9.41 -15.72 -1.57
N ILE A 105 -9.43 -15.12 -0.39
CA ILE A 105 -9.26 -13.67 -0.24
C ILE A 105 -7.90 -13.24 -0.80
N LEU A 106 -6.80 -13.88 -0.39
CA LEU A 106 -5.47 -13.59 -0.92
C LEU A 106 -5.42 -13.71 -2.45
N PHE A 107 -5.93 -14.80 -3.00
CA PHE A 107 -5.94 -15.07 -4.43
C PHE A 107 -6.71 -14.02 -5.23
N ILE A 108 -7.92 -13.66 -4.80
CA ILE A 108 -8.73 -12.61 -5.43
C ILE A 108 -7.98 -11.28 -5.40
N THR A 109 -7.37 -10.95 -4.26
CA THR A 109 -6.65 -9.68 -4.08
C THR A 109 -5.29 -9.63 -4.78
N THR A 110 -4.72 -10.81 -5.11
CA THR A 110 -3.58 -10.92 -6.01
C THR A 110 -4.02 -10.69 -7.45
N LEU A 111 -5.13 -11.29 -7.90
CA LEU A 111 -5.65 -11.06 -9.27
C LEU A 111 -6.15 -9.64 -9.49
N LEU A 112 -6.62 -8.97 -8.44
CA LEU A 112 -7.15 -7.61 -8.46
C LEU A 112 -6.31 -6.71 -7.55
N PRO A 113 -5.21 -6.11 -8.05
CA PRO A 113 -4.25 -5.34 -7.24
C PRO A 113 -4.88 -4.18 -6.46
N ILE A 114 -5.99 -3.63 -6.97
CA ILE A 114 -6.77 -2.58 -6.28
C ILE A 114 -7.34 -3.04 -4.93
N LEU A 115 -7.48 -4.35 -4.73
CA LEU A 115 -7.98 -4.97 -3.50
C LEU A 115 -6.85 -5.41 -2.56
N TRP A 116 -5.59 -5.03 -2.81
CA TRP A 116 -4.42 -5.45 -2.01
C TRP A 116 -4.57 -5.17 -0.50
N ILE A 117 -5.25 -4.08 -0.10
CA ILE A 117 -5.49 -3.80 1.33
C ILE A 117 -6.31 -4.92 1.99
N ILE A 118 -7.25 -5.52 1.23
CA ILE A 118 -8.12 -6.62 1.69
C ILE A 118 -7.32 -7.92 1.86
N SER A 119 -6.19 -8.07 1.15
CA SER A 119 -5.32 -9.25 1.27
C SER A 119 -4.68 -9.38 2.66
N GLY A 120 -4.63 -8.27 3.42
CA GLY A 120 -4.30 -8.27 4.85
C GLY A 120 -5.20 -9.19 5.69
N PHE A 121 -6.50 -9.26 5.39
CA PHE A 121 -7.43 -10.16 6.09
C PHE A 121 -7.14 -11.63 5.80
N GLY A 122 -6.77 -11.97 4.57
CA GLY A 122 -6.34 -13.33 4.21
C GLY A 122 -5.05 -13.73 4.96
N ASN A 123 -4.08 -12.82 5.06
CA ASN A 123 -2.87 -13.07 5.85
C ASN A 123 -3.16 -13.22 7.35
N ILE A 124 -4.08 -12.43 7.91
CA ILE A 124 -4.50 -12.55 9.31
C ILE A 124 -5.13 -13.92 9.56
N ALA A 125 -6.01 -14.40 8.67
CA ALA A 125 -6.61 -15.72 8.77
C ALA A 125 -5.56 -16.86 8.76
N ILE A 126 -4.52 -16.74 7.92
CA ILE A 126 -3.40 -17.70 7.91
C ILE A 126 -2.56 -17.59 9.18
N ALA A 127 -2.28 -16.37 9.66
CA ALA A 127 -1.47 -16.11 10.84
C ALA A 127 -2.12 -16.64 12.13
N VAL A 128 -3.41 -16.37 12.35
CA VAL A 128 -4.12 -16.69 13.60
C VAL A 128 -4.40 -18.20 13.76
N LYS A 129 -4.25 -18.99 12.69
CA LYS A 129 -4.69 -20.38 12.56
C LYS A 129 -4.90 -21.28 13.80
N LYS A 130 -4.10 -21.39 14.87
CA LYS A 130 -4.13 -22.52 15.86
C LYS A 130 -4.06 -23.92 15.20
N ARG A 131 -3.14 -24.78 15.66
CA ARG A 131 -3.15 -26.19 15.25
C ARG A 131 -4.43 -26.80 15.83
N ILE A 132 -5.44 -27.09 15.00
CA ILE A 132 -6.65 -27.83 15.42
C ILE A 132 -6.48 -29.34 15.20
N TYR A 133 -5.38 -29.80 14.61
CA TYR A 133 -5.08 -31.23 14.53
C TYR A 133 -4.05 -31.62 15.60
N PRO A 134 -4.36 -32.63 16.46
CA PRO A 134 -3.36 -33.22 17.33
C PRO A 134 -2.25 -33.80 16.46
N GLU A 135 -1.00 -33.59 16.88
CA GLU A 135 0.10 -34.46 16.46
C GLU A 135 -0.30 -35.87 16.95
N ASN A 136 -0.38 -36.83 16.03
CA ASN A 136 -0.70 -38.26 16.19
C ASN A 136 -2.12 -38.66 15.74
N ALA A 137 -2.22 -39.11 14.50
CA ALA A 137 -3.13 -40.16 14.04
C ALA A 137 -2.28 -41.20 13.32
#